data_AF-A0A913XZE9-F1
#
_entry.id   AF-A0A913XZE9-F1
#
_cell.length_a   1.000
_cell.length_b   1.000
_cell.length_c   1.000
_cell.angle_alpha   90.00
_cell.angle_beta   90.00
_cell.angle_gamma   90.00
#
_symmetry.space_group_name_H-M   'P 1'
#
loop_
_entity.id
_entity.type
_entity.pdbx_description
1 polymer ?
#
loop_
_entity_poly.entity_id
_entity_poly.type
_entity_poly.pdbx_seq_one_letter_code
_entity_poly.pdbx_strand_id
1 'polypeptide(L)'
;MDNGLNQDRFYYIYSSDLDANLEIKICTLEGKRECKGYKELLDDPQLRYSGLYQSSCSDLYVTCRIYADGQPLSLPTSTSYRPFSTRWNWNEWIKLPIKYPDLPRNAQLAFTIWDIYGPRKAVPVGGTTVSLFGKYGTLRHGMHDLRVWPGVESDGHLPTTTPGKTLSNEDQMNRLAKLSKKHHKGQMQKVDWLDRLTFREIEMINEKEKRNSNFMYLMIKFPRIHFDGTDFNVVYFEKDADDVDYVCTQPEIVKLSDPETLLENLVEIKHHKLVRSIRSGTVSRDLKPNAKIRDQLTVGM
;
A
#
# COMPACT_ATOMS: atom_id res chain seq x y z
N MET A 1 -5.01 49.98 -11.31
CA MET A 1 -3.63 49.54 -11.03
C MET A 1 -3.76 48.38 -10.04
N ASP A 2 -3.24 47.23 -10.46
CA ASP A 2 -3.10 45.93 -9.75
C ASP A 2 -4.33 45.27 -9.12
N ASN A 3 -5.22 44.74 -9.97
CA ASN A 3 -5.92 43.50 -9.65
C ASN A 3 -4.96 42.33 -9.90
N GLY A 4 -4.18 41.98 -8.88
CA GLY A 4 -3.34 40.78 -8.89
C GLY A 4 -4.21 39.53 -9.09
N LEU A 5 -4.21 39.01 -10.32
CA LEU A 5 -4.60 37.64 -10.62
C LEU A 5 -3.69 36.74 -9.79
N ASN A 6 -4.15 36.28 -8.63
CA ASN A 6 -3.61 35.09 -7.98
C ASN A 6 -3.83 33.92 -8.94
N GLN A 7 -2.89 33.74 -9.87
CA GLN A 7 -2.80 32.53 -10.66
C GLN A 7 -2.60 31.39 -9.66
N ASP A 8 -3.63 30.57 -9.55
CA ASP A 8 -3.66 29.39 -8.69
C ASP A 8 -2.60 28.41 -9.22
N ARG A 9 -1.35 28.56 -8.78
CA ARG A 9 -0.22 27.78 -9.26
C ARG A 9 -0.31 26.38 -8.66
N PHE A 10 -0.43 25.38 -9.53
CA PHE A 10 -0.40 23.98 -9.13
C PHE A 10 1.04 23.47 -9.11
N TYR A 11 1.60 23.32 -7.91
CA TYR A 11 2.93 22.75 -7.72
C TYR A 11 2.87 21.23 -7.67
N TYR A 12 3.69 20.57 -8.49
CA TYR A 12 3.74 19.12 -8.57
C TYR A 12 5.16 18.58 -8.72
N ILE A 13 5.34 17.33 -8.32
CA ILE A 13 6.58 16.57 -8.41
C ILE A 13 6.24 15.22 -9.04
N TYR A 14 7.07 14.73 -9.96
CA TYR A 14 6.87 13.42 -10.56
C TYR A 14 7.24 12.29 -9.61
N SER A 15 6.47 11.20 -9.62
CA SER A 15 6.76 10.01 -8.81
C SER A 15 8.15 9.43 -9.11
N SER A 16 8.60 9.49 -10.36
CA SER A 16 9.90 8.96 -10.80
C SER A 16 11.10 9.75 -10.30
N ASP A 17 10.90 10.99 -9.83
CA ASP A 17 11.98 11.86 -9.36
C ASP A 17 12.12 11.87 -7.83
N LEU A 18 11.20 11.20 -7.13
CA LEU A 18 11.13 11.19 -5.67
C LEU A 18 11.80 9.95 -5.09
N ASP A 19 13.10 10.01 -4.77
CA ASP A 19 13.83 8.91 -4.14
C ASP A 19 13.57 8.80 -2.62
N ALA A 20 12.31 8.59 -2.25
CA ALA A 20 11.90 8.39 -0.87
C ALA A 20 10.98 7.17 -0.75
N ASN A 21 10.94 6.56 0.44
CA ASN A 21 9.98 5.50 0.69
C ASN A 21 8.60 6.09 0.98
N LEU A 22 7.56 5.35 0.62
CA LEU A 22 6.19 5.73 0.96
C LEU A 22 5.97 5.60 2.49
N GLU A 23 5.54 6.68 3.11
CA GLU A 23 5.17 6.74 4.52
C GLU A 23 3.68 7.01 4.66
N ILE A 24 3.00 6.25 5.52
CA ILE A 24 1.56 6.42 5.76
C ILE A 24 1.32 6.46 7.24
N LYS A 25 0.49 7.39 7.67
CA LYS A 25 0.08 7.49 9.07
C LYS A 25 -1.22 6.73 9.31
N ILE A 26 -1.20 5.79 10.25
CA ILE A 26 -2.40 5.13 10.77
C ILE A 26 -2.83 5.90 12.02
N CYS A 27 -4.01 6.52 11.98
CA CYS A 27 -4.49 7.39 13.05
C CYS A 27 -5.33 6.59 14.04
N THR A 28 -6.63 6.48 13.77
CA THR A 28 -7.62 5.91 14.68
C THR A 28 -8.48 4.88 13.98
N LEU A 29 -9.00 3.92 14.76
CA LEU A 29 -10.07 3.03 14.34
C LEU A 29 -11.30 3.36 15.18
N GLU A 30 -12.41 3.59 14.50
CA GLU A 30 -13.70 3.92 15.12
C GLU A 30 -14.74 2.91 14.65
N GLY A 31 -15.74 2.66 15.50
CA GLY A 31 -16.82 1.74 15.19
C GLY A 31 -17.02 0.71 16.28
N LYS A 32 -18.08 -0.07 16.13
CA LYS A 32 -18.42 -1.13 17.07
C LYS A 32 -17.99 -2.46 16.47
N ARG A 33 -17.34 -3.28 17.30
CA ARG A 33 -17.06 -4.67 16.97
C ARG A 33 -18.21 -5.49 17.52
N GLU A 34 -18.92 -6.22 16.66
CA GLU A 34 -19.96 -7.13 17.13
C GLU A 34 -19.31 -8.29 17.90
N CYS A 35 -19.78 -8.51 19.12
CA CYS A 35 -19.36 -9.66 19.91
C CYS A 35 -20.01 -10.91 19.32
N LYS A 36 -19.20 -11.93 19.06
CA LYS A 36 -19.67 -13.22 18.57
C LYS A 36 -20.66 -13.85 19.56
N GLY A 37 -21.67 -14.53 19.01
CA GLY A 37 -22.74 -15.13 19.80
C GLY A 37 -22.24 -16.26 20.70
N TYR A 38 -23.05 -16.62 21.72
CA TYR A 38 -22.70 -17.66 22.69
C TYR A 38 -22.39 -19.02 22.04
N LYS A 39 -23.02 -19.35 20.91
CA LYS A 39 -22.76 -20.58 20.16
C LYS A 39 -21.31 -20.69 19.68
N GLU A 40 -20.75 -19.60 19.16
CA GLU A 40 -19.35 -19.60 18.69
C GLU A 40 -18.37 -19.71 19.86
N LEU A 41 -18.72 -19.20 21.03
CA LEU A 41 -17.92 -19.35 22.25
C LEU A 41 -17.92 -20.80 22.76
N LEU A 42 -19.01 -21.55 22.56
CA LEU A 42 -19.07 -22.97 22.87
C LEU A 42 -18.18 -23.79 21.92
N ASP A 43 -18.11 -23.40 20.65
CA ASP A 43 -17.29 -24.08 19.64
C ASP A 43 -15.78 -23.80 19.83
N ASP A 44 -15.41 -22.55 20.14
CA ASP A 44 -14.01 -22.18 20.44
C ASP A 44 -13.90 -21.50 21.82
N PRO A 45 -13.58 -22.25 22.89
CA PRO A 45 -13.48 -21.69 24.25
C PRO A 45 -12.34 -20.68 24.40
N GLN A 46 -11.39 -20.61 23.46
CA GLN A 46 -10.35 -19.58 23.46
C GLN A 46 -10.91 -18.19 23.16
N LEU A 47 -12.13 -18.07 22.60
CA LEU A 47 -12.78 -16.79 22.29
C LEU A 47 -12.95 -15.97 23.55
N ARG A 48 -13.19 -16.63 24.70
CA ARG A 48 -13.35 -15.97 26.00
C ARG A 48 -12.14 -15.12 26.41
N TYR A 49 -10.94 -15.46 25.92
CA TYR A 49 -9.70 -14.76 26.24
C TYR A 49 -9.30 -13.73 25.18
N SER A 50 -9.99 -13.71 24.03
CA SER A 50 -9.82 -12.65 23.03
C SER A 50 -10.34 -11.31 23.58
N GLY A 51 -9.73 -10.22 23.11
CA GLY A 51 -10.16 -8.85 23.43
C GLY A 51 -11.57 -8.48 22.94
N LEU A 52 -12.36 -9.45 22.46
CA LEU A 52 -13.81 -9.37 22.25
C LEU A 52 -14.62 -9.45 23.55
N TYR A 53 -14.13 -10.20 24.55
CA TYR A 53 -14.84 -10.45 25.81
C TYR A 53 -14.16 -9.81 27.02
N GLN A 54 -13.01 -9.16 26.81
CA GLN A 54 -12.43 -8.26 27.80
C GLN A 54 -13.24 -6.96 27.84
N SER A 55 -13.40 -6.41 29.05
CA SER A 55 -14.15 -5.17 29.30
C SER A 55 -13.47 -3.91 28.75
N SER A 56 -12.21 -4.01 28.33
CA SER A 56 -11.40 -2.96 27.70
C SER A 56 -11.27 -3.21 26.20
N CYS A 57 -10.93 -2.16 25.42
CA CYS A 57 -10.66 -2.27 23.99
C CYS A 57 -9.72 -3.47 23.67
N SER A 58 -9.98 -4.17 22.56
CA SER A 58 -9.11 -5.27 22.10
C SER A 58 -7.73 -4.73 21.72
N ASP A 59 -6.70 -5.54 21.97
CA ASP A 59 -5.34 -5.31 21.48
C ASP A 59 -5.27 -5.63 19.98
N LEU A 60 -5.39 -4.57 19.16
CA LEU A 60 -5.39 -4.66 17.71
C LEU A 60 -4.09 -4.12 17.11
N TYR A 61 -3.64 -4.73 16.02
CA TYR A 61 -2.59 -4.16 15.18
C TYR A 61 -3.03 -4.14 13.72
N VAL A 62 -2.49 -3.19 12.95
CA VAL A 62 -2.84 -3.03 11.54
C VAL A 62 -1.62 -3.38 10.70
N THR A 63 -1.80 -4.25 9.72
CA THR A 63 -0.81 -4.52 8.68
C THR A 63 -1.18 -3.79 7.41
N CYS A 64 -0.22 -3.10 6.81
CA CYS A 64 -0.34 -2.44 5.53
C CYS A 64 0.51 -3.17 4.48
N ARG A 65 -0.07 -3.40 3.30
CA ARG A 65 0.62 -4.00 2.16
C ARG A 65 0.18 -3.34 0.86
N ILE A 66 1.09 -3.21 -0.09
CA ILE A 66 0.79 -2.65 -1.42
C ILE A 66 0.55 -3.77 -2.41
N TYR A 67 -0.46 -3.58 -3.25
CA TYR A 67 -0.82 -4.45 -4.35
C TYR A 67 -0.87 -3.68 -5.67
N ALA A 68 -0.56 -4.35 -6.77
CA ALA A 68 -0.81 -3.91 -8.14
C ALA A 68 -1.31 -5.11 -8.94
N ASP A 69 -2.41 -4.95 -9.69
CA ASP A 69 -3.06 -6.01 -10.47
C ASP A 69 -3.29 -7.33 -9.69
N GLY A 70 -3.64 -7.23 -8.40
CA GLY A 70 -3.83 -8.40 -7.54
C GLY A 70 -2.54 -9.03 -7.00
N GLN A 71 -1.37 -8.60 -7.45
CA GLN A 71 -0.09 -9.08 -6.94
C GLN A 71 0.49 -8.14 -5.86
N PRO A 72 1.03 -8.69 -4.76
CA PRO A 72 1.64 -7.88 -3.73
C PRO A 72 3.03 -7.37 -4.18
N LEU A 73 3.22 -6.05 -4.16
CA LEU A 73 4.50 -5.41 -4.50
C LEU A 73 5.47 -5.34 -3.32
N SER A 74 4.94 -5.26 -2.09
CA SER A 74 5.74 -5.07 -0.89
C SER A 74 5.52 -6.20 0.13
N LEU A 75 6.49 -6.33 1.04
CA LEU A 75 6.29 -7.07 2.27
C LEU A 75 5.23 -6.36 3.14
N PRO A 76 4.44 -7.10 3.93
CA PRO A 76 3.50 -6.51 4.86
C PRO A 76 4.25 -5.82 6.01
N THR A 77 3.88 -4.58 6.31
CA THR A 77 4.43 -3.81 7.44
C THR A 77 3.34 -3.56 8.47
N SER A 78 3.60 -3.89 9.73
CA SER A 78 2.65 -3.72 10.84
C SER A 78 2.90 -2.46 11.67
N THR A 79 1.85 -1.94 12.30
CA THR A 79 1.96 -0.97 13.41
C THR A 79 2.70 -1.56 14.60
N SER A 80 3.30 -0.70 15.42
CA SER A 80 3.77 -1.09 16.75
C SER A 80 2.61 -1.52 17.66
N TYR A 81 2.92 -2.39 18.63
CA TYR A 81 1.95 -2.74 19.67
C TYR A 81 1.72 -1.55 20.60
N ARG A 82 0.44 -1.24 20.86
CA ARG A 82 0.02 -0.27 21.87
C ARG A 82 -1.16 -0.84 22.66
N PRO A 83 -1.13 -0.77 24.00
CA PRO A 83 -2.29 -1.14 24.80
C PRO A 83 -3.40 -0.08 24.65
N PHE A 84 -4.63 -0.52 24.40
CA PHE A 84 -5.78 0.38 24.25
C PHE A 84 -6.67 0.33 25.49
N SER A 85 -7.02 1.50 26.04
CA SER A 85 -7.95 1.59 27.15
C SER A 85 -9.37 1.93 26.69
N THR A 86 -9.53 3.07 26.02
CA THR A 86 -10.86 3.64 25.68
C THR A 86 -11.12 3.77 24.18
N ARG A 87 -10.07 3.95 23.37
CA ARG A 87 -10.15 4.15 21.91
C ARG A 87 -8.94 3.53 21.23
N TRP A 88 -9.13 3.02 20.01
CA TRP A 88 -8.04 2.55 19.16
C TRP A 88 -7.37 3.75 18.47
N ASN A 89 -6.24 4.18 19.02
CA ASN A 89 -5.45 5.29 18.49
C ASN A 89 -3.97 4.88 18.38
N TRP A 90 -3.50 4.63 17.16
CA TRP A 90 -2.09 4.34 16.89
C TRP A 90 -1.28 5.61 16.71
N ASN A 91 -1.82 6.57 15.94
CA ASN A 91 -1.17 7.84 15.58
C ASN A 91 0.28 7.67 15.08
N GLU A 92 0.55 6.59 14.35
CA GLU A 92 1.89 6.13 14.00
C GLU A 92 2.15 6.27 12.50
N TRP A 93 3.34 6.75 12.13
CA TRP A 93 3.82 6.73 10.75
C TRP A 93 4.52 5.42 10.47
N ILE A 94 4.03 4.69 9.47
CA ILE A 94 4.61 3.44 9.00
C ILE A 94 5.33 3.72 7.68
N LYS A 95 6.60 3.36 7.63
CA LYS A 95 7.43 3.40 6.43
C LYS A 95 7.32 2.07 5.69
N LEU A 96 6.82 2.11 4.47
CA LEU A 96 6.71 0.93 3.63
C LEU A 96 8.04 0.66 2.90
N PRO A 97 8.39 -0.62 2.64
CA PRO A 97 9.62 -0.99 1.94
C PRO A 97 9.45 -0.86 0.41
N ILE A 98 8.93 0.29 -0.04
CA ILE A 98 8.80 0.62 -1.46
C ILE A 98 9.07 2.10 -1.65
N LYS A 99 9.70 2.45 -2.77
CA LYS A 99 9.97 3.84 -3.13
C LYS A 99 8.84 4.39 -4.02
N TYR A 100 8.73 5.72 -4.11
CA TYR A 100 7.75 6.36 -5.00
C TYR A 100 7.91 6.02 -6.50
N PRO A 101 9.12 5.86 -7.07
CA PRO A 101 9.29 5.51 -8.48
C PRO A 101 8.77 4.11 -8.81
N ASP A 102 8.83 3.19 -7.85
CA ASP A 102 8.43 1.79 -8.01
C ASP A 102 6.90 1.59 -7.89
N LEU A 103 6.13 2.65 -7.64
CA LEU A 103 4.69 2.59 -7.46
C LEU A 103 3.97 2.73 -8.82
N PRO A 104 3.33 1.67 -9.34
CA PRO A 104 2.58 1.77 -10.59
C PRO A 104 1.29 2.56 -10.41
N ARG A 105 0.75 3.03 -11.53
CA ARG A 105 -0.48 3.85 -11.59
C ARG A 105 -1.68 3.25 -10.87
N ASN A 106 -1.83 1.94 -10.97
CA ASN A 106 -2.92 1.12 -10.42
C ASN A 106 -2.65 0.65 -8.99
N ALA A 107 -1.57 1.10 -8.35
CA ALA A 107 -1.19 0.63 -7.02
C ALA A 107 -2.27 0.93 -5.98
N GLN A 108 -2.53 -0.08 -5.14
CA GLN A 108 -3.52 -0.04 -4.08
C GLN A 108 -2.86 -0.39 -2.75
N LEU A 109 -3.25 0.33 -1.71
CA LEU A 109 -2.91 0.01 -0.34
C LEU A 109 -4.01 -0.83 0.27
N ALA A 110 -3.61 -1.96 0.83
CA ALA A 110 -4.46 -2.88 1.55
C ALA A 110 -4.08 -2.84 3.03
N PHE A 111 -5.07 -2.60 3.89
CA PHE A 111 -4.95 -2.58 5.34
C PHE A 111 -5.77 -3.72 5.91
N THR A 112 -5.12 -4.63 6.65
CA THR A 112 -5.81 -5.67 7.42
C THR A 112 -5.61 -5.39 8.90
N ILE A 113 -6.70 -5.39 9.65
CA ILE A 113 -6.73 -5.21 11.10
C ILE A 113 -6.76 -6.61 11.71
N TRP A 114 -5.82 -6.87 12.60
CA TRP A 114 -5.64 -8.16 13.25
C TRP A 114 -5.93 -8.06 14.73
N ASP A 115 -6.62 -9.08 15.25
CA ASP A 115 -6.80 -9.30 16.68
C ASP A 115 -5.86 -10.42 17.14
N ILE A 116 -5.18 -10.18 18.26
CA ILE A 116 -4.30 -11.16 18.89
C ILE A 116 -5.17 -12.12 19.67
N TYR A 117 -5.58 -13.20 19.00
CA TYR A 117 -6.50 -14.18 19.57
C TYR A 117 -5.79 -15.16 20.52
N GLY A 118 -4.54 -15.51 20.23
CA GLY A 118 -3.76 -16.44 21.03
C GLY A 118 -2.30 -16.51 20.61
N PRO A 119 -1.50 -17.40 21.23
CA PRO A 119 -0.09 -17.55 20.89
C PRO A 119 0.05 -17.94 19.42
N ARG A 120 0.71 -17.08 18.62
CA ARG A 120 0.89 -17.22 17.17
C ARG A 120 -0.39 -17.33 16.34
N LYS A 121 -1.57 -17.00 16.91
CA LYS A 121 -2.85 -17.01 16.20
C LYS A 121 -3.41 -15.59 16.18
N ALA A 122 -3.37 -14.97 15.00
CA ALA A 122 -4.01 -13.70 14.73
C ALA A 122 -5.23 -13.94 13.84
N VAL A 123 -6.34 -13.26 14.15
CA VAL A 123 -7.59 -13.38 13.38
C VAL A 123 -7.87 -12.03 12.72
N PRO A 124 -8.22 -11.99 11.42
CA PRO A 124 -8.56 -10.73 10.76
C PRO A 124 -9.88 -10.22 11.32
N VAL A 125 -9.84 -9.02 11.91
CA VAL A 125 -11.03 -8.27 12.34
C VAL A 125 -11.71 -7.64 11.15
N GLY A 126 -10.91 -7.16 10.20
CA GLY A 126 -11.43 -6.64 8.95
C GLY A 126 -10.37 -6.02 8.05
N GLY A 127 -10.78 -5.85 6.80
CA GLY A 127 -9.91 -5.47 5.70
C GLY A 127 -10.45 -4.24 4.98
N THR A 128 -9.53 -3.42 4.49
CA THR A 128 -9.83 -2.19 3.77
C THR A 128 -8.80 -1.97 2.69
N THR A 129 -9.24 -1.64 1.48
CA THR A 129 -8.33 -1.24 0.40
C THR A 129 -8.60 0.17 -0.11
N VAL A 130 -7.55 0.86 -0.53
CA VAL A 130 -7.62 2.22 -1.07
C VAL A 130 -6.60 2.40 -2.20
N SER A 131 -7.01 2.99 -3.31
CA SER A 131 -6.06 3.34 -4.38
C SER A 131 -5.09 4.42 -3.91
N LEU A 132 -3.80 4.26 -4.21
CA LEU A 132 -2.78 5.27 -3.92
C LEU A 132 -2.99 6.53 -4.73
N PHE A 133 -3.24 6.34 -6.02
CA PHE A 133 -3.47 7.43 -6.93
C PHE A 133 -4.97 7.68 -7.19
N GLY A 134 -5.33 8.96 -7.38
CA GLY A 134 -6.67 9.40 -7.80
C GLY A 134 -6.92 9.16 -9.29
N LYS A 135 -8.00 9.71 -9.84
CA LYS A 135 -8.34 9.55 -11.27
C LYS A 135 -7.31 10.21 -12.22
N TYR A 136 -6.67 11.30 -11.80
CA TYR A 136 -5.89 12.21 -12.65
C TYR A 136 -4.36 12.15 -12.46
N GLY A 137 -3.77 10.99 -12.22
CA GLY A 137 -2.31 10.94 -12.02
C GLY A 137 -1.89 11.19 -10.56
N THR A 138 -2.65 11.98 -9.79
CA THR A 138 -2.17 12.51 -8.50
C THR A 138 -2.24 11.51 -7.35
N LEU A 139 -1.18 11.45 -6.54
CA LEU A 139 -1.14 10.73 -5.28
C LEU A 139 -2.15 11.35 -4.30
N ARG A 140 -2.83 10.50 -3.53
CA ARG A 140 -3.71 10.97 -2.47
C ARG A 140 -2.88 11.59 -1.34
N HIS A 141 -3.36 12.71 -0.81
CA HIS A 141 -2.76 13.43 0.30
C HIS A 141 -3.81 13.72 1.38
N GLY A 142 -3.37 14.01 2.61
CA GLY A 142 -4.25 14.37 3.72
C GLY A 142 -4.96 13.18 4.39
N MET A 143 -5.97 13.48 5.20
CA MET A 143 -6.72 12.50 5.99
C MET A 143 -7.86 11.88 5.16
N HIS A 144 -8.05 10.56 5.30
CA HIS A 144 -9.13 9.82 4.68
C HIS A 144 -9.69 8.82 5.68
N ASP A 145 -11.01 8.88 5.86
CA ASP A 145 -11.77 7.87 6.57
C ASP A 145 -12.10 6.75 5.58
N LEU A 146 -11.73 5.53 5.93
CA LEU A 146 -11.95 4.34 5.11
C LEU A 146 -12.86 3.37 5.86
N ARG A 147 -13.82 2.80 5.15
CA ARG A 147 -14.69 1.75 5.69
C ARG A 147 -13.94 0.43 5.77
N VAL A 148 -14.12 -0.29 6.88
CA VAL A 148 -13.56 -1.60 7.14
C VAL A 148 -14.63 -2.67 6.98
N TRP A 149 -14.29 -3.72 6.23
CA TRP A 149 -15.16 -4.87 6.01
C TRP A 149 -14.89 -5.92 7.08
N PRO A 150 -15.89 -6.27 7.92
CA PRO A 150 -15.67 -7.14 9.06
C PRO A 150 -15.36 -8.58 8.63
N GLY A 151 -14.37 -9.21 9.28
CA GLY A 151 -14.03 -10.62 9.13
C GLY A 151 -13.39 -11.02 7.79
N VAL A 152 -13.01 -10.05 6.94
CA VAL A 152 -12.39 -10.30 5.64
C VAL A 152 -11.00 -9.69 5.60
N GLU A 153 -10.02 -10.40 5.05
CA GLU A 153 -8.69 -9.84 4.80
C GLU A 153 -8.73 -8.82 3.65
N SER A 154 -7.76 -7.91 3.62
CA SER A 154 -7.72 -6.89 2.58
C SER A 154 -7.21 -7.45 1.25
N ASP A 155 -8.01 -7.34 0.19
CA ASP A 155 -7.69 -7.87 -1.14
C ASP A 155 -7.19 -6.78 -2.09
N GLY A 156 -6.09 -7.04 -2.79
CA GLY A 156 -5.55 -6.15 -3.84
C GLY A 156 -6.13 -6.35 -5.24
N HIS A 157 -7.24 -7.07 -5.39
CA HIS A 157 -7.80 -7.41 -6.70
C HIS A 157 -8.47 -6.20 -7.38
N LEU A 158 -8.59 -6.24 -8.71
CA LEU A 158 -9.28 -5.23 -9.52
C LEU A 158 -10.50 -5.89 -10.21
N PRO A 159 -11.74 -5.66 -9.75
CA PRO A 159 -12.18 -4.80 -8.64
C PRO A 159 -11.97 -5.41 -7.24
N THR A 160 -11.80 -4.57 -6.23
CA THR A 160 -11.54 -4.99 -4.84
C THR A 160 -12.81 -5.48 -4.15
N THR A 161 -12.74 -6.59 -3.42
CA THR A 161 -13.82 -7.08 -2.55
C THR A 161 -14.04 -6.18 -1.33
N THR A 162 -12.99 -5.49 -0.87
CA THR A 162 -13.00 -4.68 0.37
C THR A 162 -12.73 -3.18 0.13
N PRO A 163 -13.50 -2.49 -0.74
CA PRO A 163 -13.24 -1.09 -1.05
C PRO A 163 -13.46 -0.22 0.19
N GLY A 164 -12.42 0.51 0.59
CA GLY A 164 -12.48 1.45 1.71
C GLY A 164 -13.24 2.73 1.40
N LYS A 165 -13.45 3.04 0.12
CA LYS A 165 -14.29 4.14 -0.33
C LYS A 165 -15.44 3.62 -1.16
N THR A 166 -16.61 3.58 -0.53
CA THR A 166 -17.87 3.37 -1.24
C THR A 166 -18.12 4.54 -2.19
N LEU A 167 -18.49 4.23 -3.43
CA LEU A 167 -18.87 5.23 -4.44
C LEU A 167 -20.32 5.67 -4.30
N SER A 168 -21.02 5.24 -3.24
CA SER A 168 -22.40 5.63 -2.99
C SER A 168 -22.50 7.14 -2.80
N ASN A 169 -23.39 7.77 -3.57
CA ASN A 169 -23.71 9.18 -3.44
C ASN A 169 -24.57 9.46 -2.19
N GLU A 170 -25.10 8.42 -1.54
CA GLU A 170 -25.92 8.53 -0.33
C GLU A 170 -25.08 8.75 0.94
N ASP A 171 -23.78 8.46 0.88
CA ASP A 171 -22.88 8.62 2.02
C ASP A 171 -22.59 10.12 2.25
N GLN A 172 -23.20 10.70 3.30
CA GLN A 172 -22.99 12.10 3.66
C GLN A 172 -21.51 12.37 3.97
N MET A 173 -20.80 11.41 4.60
CA MET A 173 -19.35 11.48 4.81
C MET A 173 -18.57 11.75 3.51
N ASN A 174 -18.90 11.05 2.42
CA ASN A 174 -18.21 11.21 1.14
C ASN A 174 -18.48 12.58 0.52
N ARG A 175 -19.72 13.08 0.65
CA ARG A 175 -20.08 14.44 0.21
C ARG A 175 -19.34 15.51 1.01
N LEU A 176 -19.31 15.40 2.34
CA LEU A 176 -18.61 16.33 3.22
C LEU A 176 -17.09 16.29 2.98
N ALA A 177 -16.50 15.12 2.78
CA ALA A 177 -15.08 14.98 2.44
C ALA A 177 -14.73 15.63 1.09
N LYS A 178 -15.62 15.55 0.09
CA LYS A 178 -15.45 16.24 -1.21
C LYS A 178 -15.51 17.76 -1.03
N LEU A 179 -16.45 18.28 -0.23
CA LEU A 179 -16.57 19.72 0.05
C LEU A 179 -15.36 20.26 0.84
N SER A 180 -14.93 19.55 1.87
CA SER A 180 -13.73 19.90 2.63
C SER A 180 -12.49 19.96 1.73
N LYS A 181 -12.35 19.03 0.76
CA LYS A 181 -11.27 19.08 -0.23
C LYS A 181 -11.36 20.29 -1.15
N LYS A 182 -12.55 20.67 -1.61
CA LYS A 182 -12.73 21.88 -2.44
C LYS A 182 -12.33 23.14 -1.68
N HIS A 183 -12.70 23.22 -0.41
CA HIS A 183 -12.29 24.30 0.48
C HIS A 183 -10.76 24.35 0.65
N HIS A 184 -10.12 23.22 0.94
CA HIS A 184 -8.66 23.15 1.07
C HIS A 184 -7.92 23.52 -0.22
N LYS A 185 -8.50 23.20 -1.39
CA LYS A 185 -7.96 23.58 -2.71
C LYS A 185 -8.18 25.06 -3.07
N GLY A 186 -8.79 25.86 -2.20
CA GLY A 186 -9.02 27.29 -2.48
C GLY A 186 -10.17 27.57 -3.45
N GLN A 187 -10.95 26.56 -3.84
CA GLN A 187 -12.12 26.75 -4.72
C GLN A 187 -13.31 27.43 -4.02
N MET A 188 -13.20 27.63 -2.71
CA MET A 188 -14.19 28.29 -1.86
C MET A 188 -13.49 29.40 -1.09
N GLN A 189 -14.20 30.49 -0.83
CA GLN A 189 -13.70 31.58 -0.02
C GLN A 189 -13.48 31.08 1.42
N LYS A 190 -12.28 31.35 1.95
CA LYS A 190 -11.93 31.01 3.34
C LYS A 190 -12.48 32.10 4.25
N VAL A 191 -13.27 31.70 5.24
CA VAL A 191 -13.84 32.59 6.25
C VAL A 191 -13.58 31.96 7.61
N ASP A 192 -12.46 32.32 8.24
CA ASP A 192 -11.89 31.59 9.39
C ASP A 192 -12.88 31.29 10.52
N TRP A 193 -13.77 32.23 10.88
CA TRP A 193 -14.73 32.03 11.95
C TRP A 193 -15.84 31.05 11.58
N LEU A 194 -16.32 31.09 10.33
CA LEU A 194 -17.36 30.20 9.82
C LEU A 194 -16.76 28.82 9.51
N ASP A 195 -15.54 28.77 8.99
CA ASP A 195 -14.80 27.54 8.72
C ASP A 195 -14.57 26.75 10.01
N ARG A 196 -14.21 27.42 11.11
CA ARG A 196 -14.09 26.76 12.43
C ARG A 196 -15.39 26.11 12.89
N LEU A 197 -16.53 26.79 12.73
CA LEU A 197 -17.84 26.25 13.11
C LEU A 197 -18.25 25.11 12.18
N THR A 198 -18.07 25.26 10.88
CA THR A 198 -18.44 24.25 9.89
C THR A 198 -17.56 23.01 9.99
N PHE A 199 -16.26 23.13 10.23
CA PHE A 199 -15.38 21.97 10.46
C PHE A 199 -15.79 21.20 11.71
N ARG A 200 -16.13 21.91 12.79
CA ARG A 200 -16.65 21.27 14.01
C ARG A 200 -17.97 20.54 13.73
N GLU A 201 -18.87 21.14 12.97
CA GLU A 201 -20.14 20.51 12.60
C GLU A 201 -19.92 19.28 11.71
N ILE A 202 -19.00 19.35 10.75
CA ILE A 202 -18.61 18.22 9.90
C ILE A 202 -18.07 17.06 10.74
N GLU A 203 -17.23 17.35 11.73
CA GLU A 203 -16.71 16.34 12.65
C GLU A 203 -17.82 15.70 13.48
N MET A 204 -18.76 16.50 14.00
CA MET A 204 -19.92 15.99 14.76
C MET A 204 -20.86 15.12 13.89
N ILE A 205 -21.09 15.51 12.63
CA ILE A 205 -21.88 14.71 11.68
C ILE A 205 -21.18 13.38 11.39
N ASN A 206 -19.88 13.42 11.08
CA ASN A 206 -19.10 12.20 10.84
C ASN A 206 -19.11 11.27 12.06
N GLU A 207 -18.92 11.80 13.28
CA GLU A 207 -18.98 11.01 14.50
C GLU A 207 -20.38 10.42 14.74
N LYS A 208 -21.44 11.15 14.43
CA LYS A 208 -22.82 10.65 14.51
C LYS A 208 -23.08 9.54 13.49
N GLU A 209 -22.62 9.70 12.26
CA GLU A 209 -22.78 8.72 11.18
C GLU A 209 -21.98 7.44 11.47
N LYS A 210 -20.75 7.57 12.00
CA LYS A 210 -19.93 6.44 12.47
C LYS A 210 -20.54 5.72 13.68
N ARG A 211 -21.26 6.42 14.55
CA ARG A 211 -21.97 5.80 15.70
C ARG A 211 -23.24 5.07 15.27
N ASN A 212 -23.90 5.56 14.23
CA ASN A 212 -25.14 4.99 13.70
C ASN A 212 -24.88 3.82 12.75
N SER A 213 -23.73 3.79 12.09
CA SER A 213 -23.32 2.70 11.23
C SER A 213 -22.77 1.52 12.05
N ASN A 214 -23.07 0.31 11.62
CA ASN A 214 -22.52 -0.92 12.20
C ASN A 214 -21.13 -1.27 11.64
N PHE A 215 -20.56 -0.40 10.79
CA PHE A 215 -19.26 -0.61 10.17
C PHE A 215 -18.16 0.05 10.98
N MET A 216 -16.96 -0.51 10.88
CA MET A 216 -15.75 0.12 11.42
C MET A 216 -15.14 1.05 10.37
N TYR A 217 -14.49 2.12 10.82
CA TYR A 217 -13.83 3.12 10.01
C TYR A 217 -12.39 3.31 10.48
N LEU A 218 -11.45 3.09 9.56
CA LEU A 218 -10.04 3.35 9.77
C LEU A 218 -9.67 4.72 9.21
N MET A 219 -9.19 5.62 10.06
CA MET A 219 -8.66 6.91 9.65
C MET A 219 -7.18 6.78 9.31
N ILE A 220 -6.84 7.09 8.06
CA ILE A 220 -5.45 7.13 7.58
C ILE A 220 -5.08 8.54 7.12
N LYS A 221 -3.82 8.92 7.27
CA LYS A 221 -3.28 10.16 6.72
C LYS A 221 -2.12 9.86 5.76
N PHE A 222 -2.32 10.30 4.52
CA PHE A 222 -1.29 10.29 3.50
C PHE A 222 -0.30 11.43 3.72
N PRO A 223 0.97 11.24 3.31
CA PRO A 223 2.01 12.23 3.46
C PRO A 223 1.70 13.47 2.61
N ARG A 224 2.18 14.61 3.08
CA ARG A 224 2.17 15.87 2.32
C ARG A 224 3.62 16.32 2.17
N ILE A 225 4.02 16.53 0.92
CA ILE A 225 5.34 17.04 0.61
C ILE A 225 5.27 18.55 0.67
N HIS A 226 5.96 19.12 1.65
CA HIS A 226 6.11 20.56 1.81
C HIS A 226 7.57 20.90 1.56
N PHE A 227 7.82 21.83 0.65
CA PHE A 227 9.16 22.33 0.37
C PHE A 227 9.09 23.86 0.21
N ASP A 228 9.94 24.58 0.94
CA ASP A 228 10.07 26.03 0.88
C ASP A 228 8.73 26.80 0.98
N GLY A 229 7.91 26.46 1.99
CA GLY A 229 6.61 27.10 2.23
C GLY A 229 5.51 26.74 1.22
N THR A 230 5.77 25.82 0.29
CA THR A 230 4.84 25.41 -0.77
C THR A 230 4.48 23.92 -0.65
N ASP A 231 3.19 23.62 -0.79
CA ASP A 231 2.67 22.25 -0.81
C ASP A 231 2.77 21.68 -2.24
N PHE A 232 3.50 20.57 -2.40
CA PHE A 232 3.65 19.87 -3.68
C PHE A 232 2.76 18.63 -3.76
N ASN A 233 2.16 18.40 -4.92
CA ASN A 233 1.40 17.18 -5.21
C ASN A 233 2.26 16.20 -6.01
N VAL A 234 2.29 14.93 -5.60
CA VAL A 234 2.98 13.89 -6.38
C VAL A 234 2.09 13.47 -7.54
N VAL A 235 2.60 13.51 -8.77
CA VAL A 235 1.93 13.07 -9.99
C VAL A 235 2.65 11.83 -10.50
N TYR A 236 1.89 10.78 -10.79
CA TYR A 236 2.44 9.60 -11.44
C TYR A 236 3.01 9.96 -12.80
N PHE A 237 4.27 9.62 -13.01
CA PHE A 237 4.93 9.70 -14.30
C PHE A 237 5.84 8.49 -14.43
N GLU A 238 5.88 7.92 -15.63
CA GLU A 238 6.68 6.77 -15.98
C GLU A 238 7.57 7.22 -17.13
N LYS A 239 8.88 7.20 -16.88
CA LYS A 239 9.87 7.46 -17.93
C LYS A 239 9.74 6.32 -18.92
N ASP A 240 9.68 6.65 -20.21
CA ASP A 240 9.57 5.69 -21.34
C ASP A 240 8.15 5.15 -21.64
N ALA A 241 7.09 5.63 -20.97
CA ALA A 241 5.71 5.23 -21.32
C ALA A 241 5.24 5.74 -22.71
N ASP A 242 5.91 6.77 -23.25
CA ASP A 242 5.64 7.33 -24.57
C ASP A 242 6.46 6.66 -25.69
N ASP A 243 7.42 5.78 -25.34
CA ASP A 243 8.13 4.97 -26.33
C ASP A 243 7.18 3.89 -26.85
N VAL A 244 6.45 4.24 -27.90
CA VAL A 244 5.59 3.31 -28.62
C VAL A 244 6.50 2.30 -29.32
N ASP A 245 6.63 1.10 -28.75
CA ASP A 245 7.22 -0.03 -29.47
C ASP A 245 6.37 -0.30 -30.72
N TYR A 246 6.87 0.14 -31.88
CA TYR A 246 6.26 -0.18 -33.16
C TYR A 246 6.39 -1.68 -33.39
N VAL A 247 5.37 -2.44 -33.01
CA VAL A 247 5.24 -3.85 -33.42
C VAL A 247 5.01 -3.85 -34.94
N CYS A 248 6.10 -3.97 -35.69
CA CYS A 248 6.05 -4.12 -37.13
C CYS A 248 5.44 -5.50 -37.42
N THR A 249 4.17 -5.53 -37.81
CA THR A 249 3.45 -6.77 -38.14
C THR A 249 3.91 -7.40 -39.47
N GLN A 250 4.66 -6.66 -40.28
CA GLN A 250 5.25 -7.09 -41.55
C GLN A 250 6.64 -6.45 -41.79
N PRO A 251 7.70 -6.92 -41.13
CA PRO A 251 9.04 -6.43 -41.39
C PRO A 251 9.60 -7.04 -42.68
N GLU A 252 10.15 -6.22 -43.58
CA GLU A 252 10.89 -6.69 -44.78
C GLU A 252 12.20 -7.42 -44.38
N ILE A 253 12.76 -7.07 -43.22
CA ILE A 253 13.92 -7.73 -42.60
C ILE A 253 13.57 -8.08 -41.15
N VAL A 254 13.45 -9.38 -40.87
CA VAL A 254 13.25 -9.90 -39.51
C VAL A 254 14.61 -9.95 -38.80
N LYS A 255 14.83 -9.09 -37.81
CA LYS A 255 15.95 -9.26 -36.87
C LYS A 255 15.59 -10.33 -35.86
N LEU A 256 16.04 -11.56 -36.10
CA LEU A 256 15.95 -12.62 -35.12
C LEU A 256 17.02 -12.39 -34.06
N SER A 257 16.60 -12.01 -32.86
CA SER A 257 17.48 -12.03 -31.69
C SER A 257 17.79 -13.48 -31.36
N ASP A 258 19.03 -13.91 -31.55
CA ASP A 258 19.48 -15.24 -31.17
C ASP A 258 19.75 -15.27 -29.66
N PRO A 259 18.88 -15.94 -28.86
CA PRO A 259 19.03 -16.01 -27.40
C PRO A 259 20.28 -16.78 -26.97
N GLU A 260 20.89 -17.55 -27.87
CA GLU A 260 22.08 -18.36 -27.58
C GLU A 260 23.40 -17.62 -27.82
N THR A 261 23.36 -16.42 -28.44
CA THR A 261 24.58 -15.63 -28.75
C THR A 261 25.41 -15.30 -27.50
N LEU A 262 24.77 -15.17 -26.34
CA LEU A 262 25.43 -14.87 -25.06
C LEU A 262 25.66 -16.13 -24.20
N LEU A 263 25.23 -17.29 -24.67
CA LEU A 263 25.47 -18.57 -23.99
C LEU A 263 26.82 -19.13 -24.40
N GLU A 264 27.49 -19.82 -23.46
CA GLU A 264 28.77 -20.46 -23.75
C GLU A 264 28.58 -21.64 -24.72
N ASN A 265 29.44 -21.76 -25.73
CA ASN A 265 29.38 -22.86 -26.69
C ASN A 265 29.69 -24.22 -26.02
N LEU A 266 28.67 -25.09 -25.94
CA LEU A 266 28.75 -26.39 -25.29
C LEU A 266 29.85 -27.29 -25.87
N VAL A 267 30.09 -27.21 -27.19
CA VAL A 267 31.10 -28.02 -27.89
C VAL A 267 32.50 -27.59 -27.45
N GLU A 268 32.75 -26.28 -27.37
CA GLU A 268 34.02 -25.72 -26.91
C GLU A 268 34.26 -26.01 -25.44
N ILE A 269 33.24 -25.87 -24.59
CA ILE A 269 33.32 -26.22 -23.17
C ILE A 269 33.69 -27.70 -23.01
N LYS A 270 33.03 -28.60 -23.76
CA LYS A 270 33.29 -30.03 -23.71
C LYS A 270 34.73 -30.34 -24.14
N HIS A 271 35.18 -29.76 -25.25
CA HIS A 271 36.54 -29.93 -25.75
C HIS A 271 37.57 -29.45 -24.71
N HIS A 272 37.40 -28.24 -24.16
CA HIS A 272 38.28 -27.70 -23.12
C HIS A 272 38.26 -28.52 -21.82
N LYS A 273 37.12 -29.08 -21.41
CA LYS A 273 37.04 -29.94 -20.22
C LYS A 273 37.74 -31.28 -20.45
N LEU A 274 37.56 -31.91 -21.62
CA LEU A 274 38.20 -33.18 -21.95
C LEU A 274 39.72 -33.06 -22.07
N VAL A 275 40.22 -32.05 -22.77
CA VAL A 275 41.67 -31.79 -22.90
C VAL A 275 42.31 -31.55 -21.52
N ARG A 276 41.63 -30.82 -20.63
CA ARG A 276 42.11 -30.60 -19.26
C ARG A 276 42.04 -31.88 -18.41
N SER A 277 40.97 -32.65 -18.53
CA SER A 277 40.81 -33.93 -17.81
C SER A 277 41.93 -34.93 -18.14
N ILE A 278 42.28 -35.07 -19.42
CA ILE A 278 43.37 -35.95 -19.86
C ILE A 278 44.71 -35.53 -19.26
N ARG A 279 44.95 -34.21 -19.09
CA ARG A 279 46.17 -33.69 -18.46
C ARG A 279 46.18 -33.77 -16.92
N SER A 280 45.02 -33.77 -16.27
CA SER A 280 44.93 -33.66 -14.81
C SER A 280 45.10 -34.96 -14.03
N GLY A 281 45.01 -36.14 -14.66
CA GLY A 281 45.37 -37.44 -14.06
C GLY A 281 44.87 -37.68 -12.62
N THR A 282 45.66 -38.40 -11.82
CA THR A 282 45.36 -38.79 -10.42
C THR A 282 45.44 -37.63 -9.40
N VAL A 283 45.89 -36.44 -9.83
CA VAL A 283 46.09 -35.26 -8.97
C VAL A 283 44.77 -34.49 -8.75
N SER A 284 43.70 -34.84 -9.46
CA SER A 284 42.41 -34.13 -9.41
C SER A 284 41.54 -34.48 -8.19
N ARG A 285 41.84 -35.54 -7.42
CA ARG A 285 40.97 -35.95 -6.29
C ARG A 285 40.99 -34.98 -5.12
N ASP A 286 42.07 -34.25 -4.92
CA ASP A 286 42.25 -33.31 -3.80
C ASP A 286 42.14 -31.84 -4.23
N LEU A 287 41.77 -31.57 -5.48
CA LEU A 287 41.69 -30.21 -5.99
C LEU A 287 40.42 -29.52 -5.49
N LYS A 288 40.58 -28.44 -4.75
CA LYS A 288 39.46 -27.60 -4.30
C LYS A 288 38.73 -26.99 -5.52
N PRO A 289 37.39 -26.89 -5.49
CA PRO A 289 36.62 -26.33 -6.59
C PRO A 289 37.00 -24.87 -6.83
N ASN A 290 37.05 -24.48 -8.10
CA ASN A 290 37.31 -23.10 -8.49
C ASN A 290 36.10 -22.20 -8.13
N ALA A 291 36.31 -20.90 -7.96
CA ALA A 291 35.30 -19.95 -7.51
C ALA A 291 33.98 -20.02 -8.32
N LYS A 292 34.08 -20.12 -9.65
CA LYS A 292 32.91 -20.30 -10.53
C LYS A 292 32.10 -21.59 -10.23
N ILE A 293 32.78 -22.70 -9.92
CA ILE A 293 32.13 -23.98 -9.61
C ILE A 293 31.45 -23.92 -8.24
N ARG A 294 32.11 -23.28 -7.26
CA ARG A 294 31.52 -23.02 -5.94
C ARG A 294 30.23 -22.21 -6.07
N ASP A 295 30.27 -21.14 -6.85
CA ASP A 295 29.12 -20.24 -6.99
C ASP A 295 27.95 -20.95 -7.71
N GLN A 296 28.22 -21.79 -8.72
CA GLN A 296 27.20 -22.64 -9.36
C GLN A 296 26.57 -23.67 -8.41
N LEU A 297 27.37 -24.34 -7.57
CA LEU A 297 26.85 -25.29 -6.58
C LEU A 297 26.02 -24.61 -5.50
N THR A 298 26.33 -23.35 -5.16
CA THR A 298 25.60 -22.59 -4.14
C THR A 298 24.24 -22.10 -4.64
N VAL A 299 24.08 -21.90 -5.96
CA VAL A 299 22.81 -21.49 -6.56
C VAL A 299 21.87 -22.68 -6.81
N GLY A 300 22.40 -23.91 -6.89
CA GLY A 300 21.62 -25.14 -7.11
C GLY A 300 21.10 -25.83 -5.85
N MET A 301 21.24 -25.21 -4.68
CA MET A 301 20.79 -25.70 -3.37
C MET A 301 19.90 -24.64 -2.71
#